data_AF-A0A915EAA8-F1
#
_entry.id   AF-A0A915EAA8-F1
#
_cell.length_a   1.000
_cell.length_b   1.000
_cell.length_c   1.000
_cell.angle_alpha   90.00
_cell.angle_beta   90.00
_cell.angle_gamma   90.00
#
_symmetry.space_group_name_H-M   'P 1'
#
loop_
_entity.id
_entity.type
_entity.pdbx_description
1 polymer ?
#
loop_
_entity_poly.entity_id
_entity_poly.type
_entity_poly.pdbx_seq_one_letter_code
_entity_poly.pdbx_strand_id
1 'polypeptide(L)'
;MNTFEVAILPIHIPSGNVWPLGLSIYERNGVVLYYDSYANHMSDYVHSYIESAINNITAGAHQNPVIIEVSENDLNIQTDGVNCGFHVVLNAESYLLNNGVTFLDHFNIDTERARILEILSGYLPNRNVQYIPRLYEDNDVIDSHPNNVEKPSFLPQLGAKESQEIH
;
A
#
# COMPACT_ATOMS: atom_id res chain seq x y z
N MET A 1 13.51 13.38 20.25
CA MET A 1 13.97 12.12 19.63
C MET A 1 12.75 11.24 19.46
N ASN A 2 12.49 10.74 18.25
CA ASN A 2 11.33 9.89 18.00
C ASN A 2 11.52 8.53 18.69
N THR A 3 10.49 8.06 19.40
CA THR A 3 10.57 6.95 20.37
C THR A 3 9.99 5.63 19.85
N PHE A 4 9.89 5.41 18.54
CA PHE A 4 9.33 4.18 17.96
C PHE A 4 10.39 3.10 17.77
N GLU A 5 10.05 1.82 17.98
CA GLU A 5 10.94 0.67 17.71
C GLU A 5 10.88 0.26 16.25
N VAL A 6 9.70 0.36 15.66
CA VAL A 6 9.39 0.01 14.27
C VAL A 6 8.53 1.11 13.66
N ALA A 7 8.75 1.43 12.38
CA ALA A 7 7.87 2.26 11.58
C ALA A 7 7.34 1.46 10.38
N ILE A 8 6.03 1.48 10.17
CA ILE A 8 5.33 0.76 9.10
C ILE A 8 4.90 1.78 8.05
N LEU A 9 5.38 1.61 6.83
CA LEU A 9 5.25 2.57 5.74
C LEU A 9 4.63 1.88 4.52
N PRO A 10 3.33 2.06 4.26
CA PRO A 10 2.75 1.63 3.00
C PRO A 10 3.37 2.47 1.87
N ILE A 11 3.82 1.78 0.81
CA ILE A 11 4.49 2.40 -0.33
C ILE A 11 3.61 2.26 -1.55
N HIS A 12 3.44 3.38 -2.26
CA HIS A 12 2.77 3.38 -3.54
C HIS A 12 3.78 3.15 -4.65
N ILE A 13 3.64 2.07 -5.42
CA ILE A 13 4.56 1.69 -6.48
C ILE A 13 4.01 2.23 -7.81
N PRO A 14 4.68 3.19 -8.47
CA PRO A 14 4.20 3.72 -9.75
C PRO A 14 4.29 2.63 -10.84
N SER A 15 3.17 2.22 -11.41
CA SER A 15 3.15 1.18 -12.47
C SER A 15 2.07 1.43 -13.54
N GLY A 16 2.28 2.42 -14.40
CA GLY A 16 1.37 2.69 -15.52
C GLY A 16 -0.08 2.92 -15.06
N ASN A 17 -1.01 2.05 -15.51
CA ASN A 17 -2.44 2.13 -15.16
C ASN A 17 -2.82 1.32 -13.90
N VAL A 18 -1.86 0.64 -13.28
CA VAL A 18 -2.06 -0.13 -12.05
C VAL A 18 -1.24 0.51 -10.95
N TRP A 19 -1.81 0.57 -9.76
CA TRP A 19 -1.19 1.25 -8.62
C TRP A 19 -0.95 0.25 -7.49
N PRO A 20 0.01 -0.68 -7.65
CA PRO A 20 0.30 -1.65 -6.62
C PRO A 20 0.79 -0.97 -5.35
N LEU A 21 0.40 -1.52 -4.21
CA LEU A 21 0.89 -1.12 -2.90
C LEU A 21 1.93 -2.13 -2.43
N GLY A 22 3.08 -1.63 -2.02
CA GLY A 22 4.09 -2.36 -1.26
C GLY A 22 4.10 -1.93 0.20
N LEU A 23 4.92 -2.60 1.01
CA LEU A 23 5.13 -2.25 2.41
C LEU A 23 6.63 -2.11 2.68
N SER A 24 7.01 -1.06 3.40
CA SER A 24 8.32 -0.95 4.03
C SER A 24 8.17 -0.97 5.54
N ILE A 25 8.98 -1.79 6.21
CA ILE A 25 9.07 -1.84 7.66
C ILE A 25 10.47 -1.42 8.05
N TYR A 26 10.58 -0.28 8.73
CA TYR A 26 11.84 0.22 9.26
C TYR A 26 12.01 -0.18 10.72
N GLU A 27 13.12 -0.83 11.01
CA GLU A 27 13.57 -1.17 12.35
C GLU A 27 14.56 -0.12 12.85
N ARG A 28 14.47 0.25 14.14
CA ARG A 28 15.37 1.26 14.76
C ARG A 28 16.87 0.94 14.61
N ASN A 29 17.23 -0.32 14.38
CA ASN A 29 18.61 -0.74 14.13
C ASN A 29 19.18 -0.24 12.78
N GLY A 30 18.37 0.41 11.93
CA GLY A 30 18.79 0.92 10.63
C GLY A 30 18.44 0.02 9.45
N VAL A 31 17.73 -1.09 9.68
CA VAL A 31 17.29 -2.02 8.63
C VAL A 31 15.90 -1.64 8.15
N VAL A 32 15.68 -1.73 6.84
CA VAL A 32 14.36 -1.65 6.22
C VAL A 32 14.08 -2.93 5.47
N LEU A 33 12.95 -3.55 5.76
CA LEU A 33 12.41 -4.68 5.00
C LEU A 33 11.38 -4.15 4.00
N TYR A 34 11.56 -4.46 2.72
CA TYR A 34 10.64 -4.09 1.64
C TYR A 34 9.89 -5.32 1.12
N TYR A 35 8.57 -5.21 1.12
CA TYR A 35 7.63 -6.25 0.71
C TYR A 35 6.84 -5.76 -0.51
N ASP A 36 6.99 -6.45 -1.63
CA ASP A 36 6.08 -6.36 -2.78
C ASP A 36 5.38 -7.70 -2.93
N SER A 37 4.04 -7.72 -2.87
CA SER A 37 3.26 -8.95 -2.98
C SER A 37 3.41 -9.66 -4.33
N TYR A 38 3.90 -8.98 -5.36
CA TYR A 38 4.23 -9.59 -6.65
C TYR A 38 5.70 -10.04 -6.77
N ALA A 39 6.51 -9.86 -5.71
CA ALA A 39 7.94 -10.12 -5.72
C ALA A 39 8.70 -9.46 -6.88
N ASN A 40 8.26 -8.27 -7.32
CA ASN A 40 9.05 -7.51 -8.27
C ASN A 40 10.26 -6.91 -7.57
N HIS A 41 11.34 -6.78 -8.33
CA HIS A 41 12.48 -5.99 -7.89
C HIS A 41 12.07 -4.54 -7.61
N MET A 42 12.62 -4.00 -6.53
CA MET A 42 12.39 -2.62 -6.15
C MET A 42 13.01 -1.69 -7.20
N SER A 43 12.26 -0.68 -7.62
CA SER A 43 12.81 0.35 -8.50
C SER A 43 13.62 1.39 -7.73
N ASP A 44 14.57 2.05 -8.40
CA ASP A 44 15.34 3.17 -7.82
C ASP A 44 14.45 4.28 -7.26
N TYR A 45 13.29 4.50 -7.89
CA TYR A 45 12.29 5.46 -7.41
C TYR A 45 11.75 5.06 -6.03
N VAL A 46 11.33 3.79 -5.88
CA VAL A 46 10.82 3.27 -4.61
C VAL A 46 11.91 3.29 -3.54
N HIS A 47 13.13 2.88 -3.90
CA HIS A 47 14.29 2.93 -3.01
C HIS A 47 14.52 4.35 -2.48
N SER A 48 14.62 5.35 -3.37
CA SER A 48 14.85 6.75 -3.00
C SER A 48 13.72 7.32 -2.13
N TYR A 49 12.47 6.90 -2.39
CA TYR A 49 11.31 7.31 -1.59
C TYR A 49 11.39 6.78 -0.17
N ILE A 50 11.75 5.50 -0.01
CA ILE A 50 11.93 4.87 1.30
C ILE A 50 13.05 5.58 2.07
N GLU A 51 14.22 5.80 1.45
CA GLU A 51 15.33 6.51 2.10
C GLU A 51 14.91 7.91 2.57
N SER A 52 14.20 8.65 1.74
CA SER A 52 13.68 9.97 2.09
C SER A 52 12.72 9.90 3.28
N ALA A 53 11.78 8.95 3.28
CA ALA A 53 10.84 8.74 4.37
C ALA A 53 11.56 8.41 5.69
N ILE A 54 12.55 7.50 5.67
CA ILE A 54 13.33 7.15 6.86
C ILE A 54 14.15 8.34 7.35
N ASN A 55 14.77 9.09 6.45
CA ASN A 55 15.50 10.30 6.80
C ASN A 55 14.62 11.33 7.49
N ASN A 56 13.40 11.53 7.01
CA ASN A 56 12.43 12.43 7.63
C ASN A 56 12.00 11.94 9.02
N ILE A 57 11.67 10.65 9.15
CA ILE A 57 11.17 10.07 10.39
C ILE A 57 12.28 9.96 11.45
N THR A 58 13.53 9.79 11.05
CA THR A 58 14.69 9.67 11.96
C THR A 58 15.39 11.01 12.21
N ALA A 59 14.87 12.12 11.66
CA ALA A 59 15.51 13.43 11.69
C ALA A 59 16.97 13.40 11.19
N GLY A 60 17.23 12.60 10.15
CA GLY A 60 18.54 12.43 9.53
C GLY A 60 19.54 11.59 10.33
N ALA A 61 19.14 10.90 11.39
CA ALA A 61 20.03 10.03 12.15
C ALA A 61 20.49 8.79 11.36
N HIS A 62 19.72 8.38 10.34
CA HIS A 62 20.00 7.20 9.51
C HIS A 62 20.03 7.55 8.03
N GLN A 63 21.08 8.29 7.61
CA GLN A 63 21.21 8.80 6.24
C GLN A 63 21.25 7.73 5.14
N ASN A 64 21.56 6.48 5.49
CA ASN A 64 21.61 5.35 4.56
C ASN A 64 21.09 4.09 5.27
N PRO A 65 19.76 3.87 5.34
CA PRO A 65 19.23 2.62 5.88
C PRO A 65 19.64 1.44 4.99
N VAL A 66 19.85 0.27 5.58
CA VAL A 66 20.06 -0.96 4.81
C VAL A 66 18.71 -1.48 4.36
N ILE A 67 18.39 -1.32 3.07
CA ILE A 67 17.12 -1.80 2.51
C ILE A 67 17.30 -3.22 1.98
N ILE A 68 16.42 -4.11 2.41
CA ILE A 68 16.40 -5.53 2.06
C ILE A 68 15.07 -5.83 1.39
N GLU A 69 15.11 -6.27 0.12
CA GLU A 69 13.96 -6.86 -0.55
C GLU A 69 13.69 -8.24 0.06
N VAL A 70 12.46 -8.45 0.53
CA VAL A 70 12.05 -9.75 1.05
C VAL A 70 11.91 -10.74 -0.11
N SER A 71 12.48 -11.93 0.06
CA SER A 71 12.50 -12.97 -0.97
C SER A 71 11.09 -13.48 -1.27
N GLU A 72 10.84 -13.90 -2.51
CA GLU A 72 9.61 -14.58 -2.93
C GLU A 72 9.24 -15.76 -2.03
N ASN A 73 10.24 -16.50 -1.51
CA ASN A 73 10.02 -17.64 -0.62
C ASN A 73 9.51 -17.25 0.78
N ASP A 74 9.69 -15.99 1.17
CA ASP A 74 9.31 -15.46 2.47
C ASP A 74 8.02 -14.62 2.38
N LEU A 75 7.34 -14.66 1.23
CA LEU A 75 6.12 -13.90 0.93
C LEU A 75 4.94 -14.81 0.63
N ASN A 76 3.75 -14.37 1.05
CA ASN A 76 2.51 -14.85 0.46
C ASN A 76 2.25 -14.09 -0.84
N ILE A 77 2.65 -14.67 -1.98
CA ILE A 77 2.58 -14.03 -3.29
C ILE A 77 1.14 -13.79 -3.75
N GLN A 78 0.89 -12.58 -4.24
CA GLN A 78 -0.36 -12.20 -4.87
C GLN A 78 -0.37 -12.64 -6.32
N THR A 79 -1.46 -13.30 -6.71
CA THR A 79 -1.68 -13.77 -8.08
C THR A 79 -2.84 -13.05 -8.79
N ASP A 80 -3.54 -12.15 -8.10
CA ASP A 80 -4.62 -11.32 -8.64
C ASP A 80 -4.22 -9.84 -8.76
N GLY A 81 -5.09 -8.99 -9.31
CA GLY A 81 -4.82 -7.56 -9.52
C GLY A 81 -5.35 -6.61 -8.44
N VAL A 82 -5.96 -7.11 -7.36
CA VAL A 82 -6.85 -6.31 -6.51
C VAL A 82 -6.53 -6.36 -5.02
N ASN A 83 -5.73 -7.34 -4.57
CA ASN A 83 -5.54 -7.58 -3.13
C ASN A 83 -4.28 -6.94 -2.53
N CYS A 84 -3.50 -6.13 -3.28
CA CYS A 84 -2.20 -5.61 -2.79
C CYS A 84 -2.31 -4.82 -1.48
N GLY A 85 -3.39 -4.05 -1.30
CA GLY A 85 -3.66 -3.37 -0.02
C GLY A 85 -3.90 -4.32 1.15
N PHE A 86 -4.54 -5.47 0.93
CA PHE A 86 -4.71 -6.50 1.95
C PHE A 86 -3.39 -7.19 2.28
N HIS A 87 -2.55 -7.49 1.27
CA HIS A 87 -1.21 -8.03 1.50
C HIS A 87 -0.34 -7.07 2.36
N VAL A 88 -0.40 -5.76 2.12
CA VAL A 88 0.29 -4.77 2.96
C VAL A 88 -0.16 -4.83 4.41
N VAL A 89 -1.46 -4.89 4.67
CA VAL A 89 -2.00 -4.96 6.04
C VAL A 89 -1.63 -6.28 6.72
N LEU A 90 -1.72 -7.40 6.00
CA LEU A 90 -1.41 -8.73 6.53
C LEU A 90 0.07 -8.90 6.83
N ASN A 91 0.96 -8.37 5.99
CA ASN A 91 2.39 -8.35 6.26
C ASN A 91 2.70 -7.51 7.52
N ALA A 92 2.08 -6.34 7.65
CA ALA A 92 2.24 -5.49 8.83
C ALA A 92 1.73 -6.18 10.12
N GLU A 93 0.53 -6.77 10.07
CA GLU A 93 -0.07 -7.51 11.19
C GLU A 93 0.82 -8.70 11.59
N SER A 94 1.23 -9.52 10.62
CA SER A 94 2.05 -10.71 10.87
C SER A 94 3.42 -10.35 11.42
N TYR A 95 4.08 -9.33 10.86
CA TYR A 95 5.35 -8.84 11.38
C TYR A 95 5.25 -8.47 12.86
N LEU A 96 4.20 -7.73 13.24
CA LEU A 96 3.99 -7.27 14.61
C LEU A 96 3.64 -8.41 15.58
N LEU A 97 2.86 -9.40 15.14
CA LEU A 97 2.38 -10.48 16.00
C LEU A 97 3.36 -11.66 16.09
N ASN A 98 4.19 -11.86 15.06
CA ASN A 98 5.02 -13.06 14.90
C ASN A 98 6.52 -12.76 14.94
N ASN A 99 6.94 -11.75 15.70
CA ASN A 99 8.35 -11.37 15.87
C ASN A 99 9.10 -11.19 14.54
N GLY A 100 8.48 -10.47 13.60
CA GLY A 100 9.06 -10.17 12.30
C GLY A 100 8.79 -11.19 11.19
N VAL A 101 8.19 -12.34 11.51
CA VAL A 101 7.80 -13.34 10.51
C VAL A 101 6.52 -12.89 9.82
N THR A 102 6.57 -12.74 8.49
CA THR A 102 5.43 -12.28 7.69
C THR A 102 4.76 -13.37 6.87
N PHE A 103 5.50 -14.43 6.53
CA PHE A 103 4.94 -15.58 5.83
C PHE A 103 3.88 -16.27 6.69
N LEU A 104 2.67 -16.35 6.17
CA LEU A 104 1.55 -17.07 6.76
C LEU A 104 1.44 -18.46 6.15
N ASP A 105 1.56 -19.48 6.98
CA ASP A 105 1.28 -20.86 6.58
C ASP A 105 -0.23 -21.04 6.31
N HIS A 106 -0.58 -21.89 5.34
CA HIS A 106 -1.96 -22.09 4.89
C HIS A 106 -2.72 -20.80 4.49
N PHE A 107 -2.00 -19.80 3.98
CA PHE A 107 -2.58 -18.51 3.60
C PHE A 107 -3.72 -18.62 2.58
N ASN A 108 -4.83 -17.93 2.87
CA ASN A 108 -5.96 -17.78 1.97
C ASN A 108 -6.44 -16.33 1.96
N ILE A 109 -6.17 -15.61 0.88
CA ILE A 109 -6.47 -14.17 0.78
C ILE A 109 -7.96 -13.85 0.92
N ASP A 110 -8.87 -14.70 0.43
CA ASP A 110 -10.31 -14.46 0.55
C ASP A 110 -10.78 -14.53 2.01
N THR A 111 -10.24 -15.48 2.76
CA THR A 111 -10.52 -15.67 4.20
C THR A 111 -9.99 -14.49 5.01
N GLU A 112 -8.74 -14.09 4.77
CA GLU A 112 -8.12 -12.96 5.47
C GLU A 112 -8.80 -11.63 5.13
N ARG A 113 -9.17 -11.43 3.85
CA ARG A 113 -9.95 -10.27 3.42
C ARG A 113 -11.31 -10.22 4.12
N ALA A 114 -12.03 -11.35 4.19
CA ALA A 114 -13.31 -11.42 4.87
C ALA A 114 -13.17 -11.07 6.37
N ARG A 115 -12.16 -11.62 7.05
CA ARG A 115 -11.84 -11.30 8.45
C ARG A 115 -11.58 -9.82 8.65
N ILE A 116 -10.73 -9.20 7.81
CA ILE A 116 -10.41 -7.77 7.91
C ILE A 116 -11.66 -6.91 7.71
N LEU A 117 -12.48 -7.23 6.70
CA LEU A 117 -13.70 -6.49 6.42
C LEU A 117 -14.75 -6.64 7.54
N GLU A 118 -14.86 -7.83 8.14
CA GLU A 118 -15.72 -8.06 9.30
C GLU A 118 -15.30 -7.19 10.49
N ILE A 119 -14.00 -7.18 10.82
CA ILE A 119 -13.44 -6.32 11.88
C ILE A 119 -13.74 -4.84 11.61
N LEU A 120 -13.48 -4.35 10.39
CA LEU A 120 -13.77 -2.97 10.01
C LEU A 120 -15.26 -2.64 10.10
N SER A 121 -16.14 -3.57 9.71
CA SER A 121 -17.59 -3.40 9.82
C SER A 121 -18.05 -3.32 11.29
N GLY A 122 -17.40 -4.05 12.19
CA GLY A 122 -17.64 -3.99 13.63
C GLY A 122 -17.27 -2.66 14.27
N TYR A 123 -16.27 -1.95 13.72
CA TYR A 123 -15.92 -0.59 14.13
C TYR A 123 -16.79 0.51 13.50
N LEU A 124 -17.50 0.18 12.41
CA LEU A 124 -18.36 1.11 11.68
C LEU A 124 -19.82 0.63 11.65
N PRO A 125 -20.42 0.28 12.82
CA PRO A 125 -21.79 -0.19 12.84
C PRO A 125 -22.69 0.94 12.33
N ASN A 126 -23.33 0.72 11.18
CA ASN A 126 -24.27 1.63 10.51
C ASN A 126 -23.69 2.77 9.65
N ARG A 127 -22.43 2.73 9.22
CA ARG A 127 -22.00 3.62 8.12
C ARG A 127 -22.00 2.82 6.81
N ASN A 128 -22.89 3.19 5.90
CA ASN A 128 -22.56 3.10 4.47
C ASN A 128 -21.30 3.95 4.31
N VAL A 129 -20.12 3.32 4.43
CA VAL A 129 -18.85 3.98 4.18
C VAL A 129 -18.78 4.18 2.68
N GLN A 130 -19.43 5.24 2.21
CA GLN A 130 -19.25 5.70 0.85
C GLN A 130 -17.80 6.15 0.77
N TYR A 131 -16.98 5.39 0.04
CA TYR A 131 -15.65 5.84 -0.32
C TYR A 131 -15.82 7.17 -1.05
N ILE A 132 -15.46 8.26 -0.39
CA ILE A 132 -15.26 9.55 -1.03
C ILE A 132 -13.76 9.57 -1.36
N PRO A 133 -13.36 9.37 -2.62
CA PRO A 133 -11.97 9.55 -2.99
C PRO A 133 -11.54 10.94 -2.52
N ARG A 134 -10.39 11.06 -1.88
CA ARG A 134 -9.77 12.38 -1.77
C ARG A 134 -9.48 12.80 -3.20
N LEU A 135 -10.25 13.77 -3.70
CA LEU A 135 -9.88 14.45 -4.93
C LEU A 135 -8.49 15.04 -4.67
N TYR A 136 -7.53 14.72 -5.53
CA TYR A 136 -6.31 15.50 -5.61
C TYR A 136 -6.74 16.93 -5.90
N GLU A 137 -6.70 17.80 -4.88
CA GLU A 137 -6.70 19.22 -5.14
C GLU A 137 -5.32 19.51 -5.73
N ASP A 138 -5.28 19.74 -7.05
CA ASP A 138 -4.17 20.28 -7.84
C ASP A 138 -3.78 21.71 -7.34
N ASN A 139 -3.57 21.92 -6.04
CA ASN A 139 -3.34 23.24 -5.43
C ASN A 139 -2.01 23.39 -4.67
N ASP A 140 -1.12 22.40 -4.70
CA ASP A 140 0.30 22.70 -4.47
C ASP A 140 0.93 23.10 -5.80
N VAL A 141 0.79 24.38 -6.11
CA VAL A 141 1.60 25.09 -7.11
C VAL A 141 3.06 25.01 -6.65
N ILE A 142 3.77 23.97 -7.06
CA ILE A 142 5.22 24.00 -7.16
C ILE A 142 5.53 24.49 -8.57
N ASP A 143 5.94 25.75 -8.61
CA ASP A 143 6.63 26.50 -9.64
C ASP A 143 6.63 25.93 -11.08
N SER A 144 6.06 26.77 -11.94
CA SER A 144 5.98 26.66 -13.40
C SER A 144 7.22 26.08 -14.10
N HIS A 145 7.05 25.00 -14.86
CA HIS A 145 7.72 24.79 -16.15
C HIS A 145 6.72 24.14 -17.14
N PRO A 146 6.55 24.70 -18.35
CA PRO A 146 5.50 24.27 -19.26
C PRO A 146 5.98 23.05 -20.05
N ASN A 147 5.18 21.98 -20.11
CA ASN A 147 5.07 21.20 -21.33
C ASN A 147 3.75 20.43 -21.36
N ASN A 148 2.98 20.70 -22.41
CA ASN A 148 1.70 20.12 -22.74
C ASN A 148 1.75 18.60 -22.74
N VAL A 149 0.91 17.97 -21.92
CA VAL A 149 0.42 16.61 -22.16
C VAL A 149 -1.09 16.64 -21.91
N GLU A 150 -1.86 16.34 -22.95
CA GLU A 150 -3.32 16.24 -22.90
C GLU A 150 -3.76 15.23 -21.81
N LYS A 151 -4.63 15.66 -20.88
CA LYS A 151 -5.28 14.77 -19.90
C LYS A 151 -6.24 13.83 -20.65
N PRO A 152 -6.11 12.49 -20.54
CA PRO A 152 -7.13 11.58 -21.05
C PRO A 152 -8.37 11.62 -20.15
N SER A 153 -9.54 11.76 -20.76
CA SER A 153 -10.84 11.79 -20.09
C SER A 153 -11.35 10.36 -19.83
N PHE A 154 -11.48 9.98 -18.56
CA PHE A 154 -12.23 8.78 -18.18
C PHE A 154 -13.16 9.10 -17.01
N LEU A 155 -14.44 9.31 -17.32
CA LEU A 155 -15.54 9.08 -16.39
C LEU A 155 -16.02 7.63 -16.59
N PRO A 156 -16.14 6.80 -15.54
CA PRO A 156 -16.78 5.50 -15.67
C PRO A 156 -18.29 5.68 -15.87
N GLN A 157 -18.83 5.14 -16.97
CA GLN A 157 -20.28 4.99 -17.13
C GLN A 157 -20.77 3.90 -16.19
N LEU A 158 -21.39 4.28 -15.07
CA LEU A 158 -22.17 3.39 -14.24
C LEU A 158 -23.46 3.03 -15.00
N GLY A 159 -23.52 1.80 -15.51
CA GLY A 159 -24.72 1.25 -16.13
C GLY A 159 -25.83 1.04 -15.09
N ALA A 160 -26.88 1.86 -15.17
CA ALA A 160 -28.15 1.56 -14.53
C ALA A 160 -28.85 0.45 -15.32
N LYS A 161 -28.97 -0.74 -14.72
CA LYS A 161 -29.95 -1.74 -15.15
C LYS A 161 -31.32 -1.27 -14.66
N GLU A 162 -32.14 -0.73 -15.55
CA GLU A 162 -33.57 -0.57 -15.29
C GLU A 162 -34.28 -1.93 -15.43
N SER A 163 -35.18 -2.11 -14.48
CA SER A 163 -36.02 -3.26 -14.22
C SER A 163 -37.11 -3.46 -15.25
N GLN A 164 -37.50 -4.72 -15.40
CA GLN A 164 -38.63 -5.26 -16.15
C GLN A 164 -39.94 -4.47 -15.96
N GLU A 165 -40.66 -4.23 -17.06
CA GLU A 165 -42.12 -4.31 -17.06
C GLU A 165 -42.57 -5.21 -18.21
N ILE A 166 -43.32 -6.24 -17.82
CA ILE A 166 -44.05 -7.16 -18.67
C ILE A 166 -45.45 -6.58 -18.80
N HIS A 167 -45.92 -6.34 -20.02
CA HIS A 167 -47.32 -6.54 -20.43
C HIS A 167 -47.44 -6.67 -21.95
#